data_AF-A0A0H2WDV1-F1
#
_entry.id   AF-A0A0H2WDV1-F1
#
_cell.length_a   1.000
_cell.length_b   1.000
_cell.length_c   1.000
_cell.angle_alpha   90.00
_cell.angle_beta   90.00
_cell.angle_gamma   90.00
#
_symmetry.space_group_name_H-M   'P 1'
#
loop_
_entity.id
_entity.type
_entity.pdbx_description
1 polymer ?
#
loop_
_entity_poly.entity_id
_entity_poly.type
_entity_poly.pdbx_seq_one_letter_code
_entity_poly.pdbx_strand_id
1 'polypeptide(L)'
;MLLRGGPWLALALVFAGFSVSSPLFVTFANLGNVLQQSAVTGLLAFGLTIVMIGGGADAIKGGLDLSIAANLGLCAAVFAALTRGGHGDALALAATCATGVAVGALASCALLSGSAPGAGDYLLPVVAAVLLGVVFSRRLVPTIPGTLVAVLFVGLLANGFQLNSVSSYWVSGVEGALILFVVAAVALLRRRRSQEAFDA
;
A
#
# COMPACT_ATOMS: atom_id res chain seq x y z
N MET A 1 25.06 8.14 2.22
CA MET A 1 24.29 8.79 3.32
C MET A 1 23.09 9.61 2.84
N LEU A 2 23.13 10.24 1.66
CA LEU A 2 22.04 11.09 1.11
C LEU A 2 20.68 10.37 0.92
N LEU A 3 20.67 9.05 0.70
CA LEU A 3 19.43 8.27 0.57
C LEU A 3 18.70 7.98 1.90
N ARG A 4 19.28 8.33 3.06
CA ARG A 4 18.65 8.10 4.38
C ARG A 4 17.67 9.22 4.79
N GLY A 5 17.82 10.42 4.25
CA GLY A 5 16.99 11.59 4.58
C GLY A 5 15.83 11.83 3.61
N GLY A 6 15.82 11.16 2.46
CA GLY A 6 14.84 11.41 1.37
C GLY A 6 13.37 11.41 1.81
N PRO A 7 12.88 10.40 2.55
CA PRO A 7 11.50 10.38 3.01
C PRO A 7 11.13 11.53 3.95
N TRP A 8 12.06 11.94 4.84
CA TRP A 8 11.87 13.08 5.73
C TRP A 8 11.83 14.40 4.98
N LEU A 9 12.67 14.54 3.96
CA LEU A 9 12.65 15.70 3.05
C LEU A 9 11.33 15.77 2.26
N ALA A 10 10.83 14.63 1.76
CA ALA A 10 9.54 14.59 1.07
C ALA A 10 8.39 15.03 1.98
N LEU A 11 8.36 14.56 3.23
CA LEU A 11 7.38 14.98 4.24
C LEU A 11 7.47 16.50 4.50
N ALA A 12 8.69 17.03 4.71
CA ALA A 12 8.90 18.44 4.94
C ALA A 12 8.48 19.30 3.75
N LEU A 13 8.77 18.86 2.51
CA LEU A 13 8.39 19.56 1.28
C LEU A 13 6.87 19.60 1.09
N VAL A 14 6.18 18.48 1.31
CA VAL A 14 4.72 18.43 1.22
C VAL A 14 4.08 19.33 2.27
N PHE A 15 4.56 19.27 3.52
CA PHE A 15 4.08 20.12 4.60
C PHE A 15 4.28 21.61 4.28
N ALA A 16 5.48 22.00 3.85
CA ALA A 16 5.79 23.37 3.46
C ALA A 16 4.94 23.82 2.25
N GLY A 17 4.76 22.95 1.26
CA GLY A 17 3.93 23.21 0.09
C GLY A 17 2.49 23.56 0.46
N PHE A 18 1.83 22.73 1.27
CA PHE A 18 0.46 23.03 1.71
C PHE A 18 0.38 24.20 2.68
N SER A 19 1.41 24.40 3.52
CA SER A 19 1.50 25.56 4.41
C SER A 19 1.57 26.89 3.66
N VAL A 20 2.19 26.92 2.47
CA VAL A 20 2.25 28.11 1.62
C VAL A 20 0.99 28.23 0.76
N SER A 21 0.47 27.12 0.24
CA SER A 21 -0.73 27.13 -0.61
C SER A 21 -2.02 27.48 0.15
N SER A 22 -2.11 27.15 1.44
CA SER A 22 -3.30 27.42 2.24
C SER A 22 -2.94 27.99 3.62
N PRO A 23 -3.37 29.23 3.94
CA PRO A 23 -3.19 29.81 5.28
C PRO A 23 -3.88 29.01 6.39
N LEU A 24 -4.93 28.26 6.04
CA LEU A 24 -5.70 27.44 6.99
C LEU A 24 -4.97 26.16 7.38
N PHE A 25 -3.96 25.74 6.61
CA PHE A 25 -3.31 24.44 6.78
C PHE A 25 -2.66 24.27 8.17
N VAL A 26 -2.01 25.32 8.67
CA VAL A 26 -1.27 25.29 9.94
C VAL A 26 -2.12 25.69 11.16
N THR A 27 -3.43 25.92 10.95
CA THR A 27 -4.33 26.29 12.05
C THR A 27 -4.54 25.13 13.01
N PHE A 28 -4.77 25.41 14.29
CA PHE A 28 -5.06 24.38 15.30
C PHE A 28 -6.28 23.53 14.93
N ALA A 29 -7.31 24.14 14.34
CA ALA A 29 -8.49 23.42 13.87
C ALA A 29 -8.11 22.40 12.78
N ASN A 30 -7.30 22.82 11.80
CA ASN A 30 -6.89 21.93 10.74
C ASN A 30 -5.90 20.84 11.21
N LEU A 31 -4.93 21.20 12.05
CA LEU A 31 -4.03 20.22 12.67
C LEU A 31 -4.81 19.19 13.49
N GLY A 32 -5.85 19.62 14.20
CA GLY A 32 -6.79 18.73 14.88
C GLY A 32 -7.49 17.78 13.91
N ASN A 33 -7.97 18.28 12.76
CA ASN A 33 -8.59 17.47 11.73
C ASN A 33 -7.60 16.45 11.12
N VAL A 34 -6.38 16.87 10.81
CA VAL A 34 -5.31 15.99 10.31
C VAL A 34 -5.05 14.87 11.31
N LEU A 35 -4.91 15.18 12.60
CA LEU A 35 -4.65 14.19 13.65
C LEU A 35 -5.83 13.23 13.81
N GLN A 36 -7.07 13.72 13.79
CA GLN A 36 -8.26 12.88 13.90
C GLN A 36 -8.40 11.93 12.71
N GLN A 37 -8.24 12.42 11.47
CA GLN A 37 -8.27 11.60 10.26
C GLN A 37 -7.13 10.57 10.27
N SER A 38 -5.93 11.00 10.67
CA SER A 38 -4.76 10.13 10.79
C SER A 38 -4.92 9.09 11.91
N ALA A 39 -5.67 9.38 12.97
CA ALA A 39 -5.87 8.43 14.07
C ALA A 39 -6.66 7.19 13.64
N VAL A 40 -7.71 7.36 12.83
CA VAL A 40 -8.52 6.25 12.31
C VAL A 40 -7.68 5.37 11.38
N THR A 41 -7.06 5.96 10.37
CA THR A 41 -6.15 5.26 9.45
C THR A 41 -4.96 4.67 10.21
N GLY A 42 -4.49 5.34 11.26
CA GLY A 42 -3.38 4.91 12.10
C GLY A 42 -3.67 3.67 12.91
N LEU A 43 -4.86 3.55 13.49
CA LEU A 43 -5.29 2.35 14.19
C LEU A 43 -5.34 1.14 13.25
N LEU A 44 -5.90 1.32 12.05
CA LEU A 44 -5.99 0.27 11.04
C LEU A 44 -4.61 -0.12 10.49
N ALA A 45 -3.76 0.87 10.18
CA ALA A 45 -2.40 0.68 9.70
C ALA A 45 -1.50 0.05 10.76
N PHE A 46 -1.73 0.34 12.05
CA PHE A 46 -1.05 -0.32 13.16
C PHE A 46 -1.37 -1.82 13.19
N GLY A 47 -2.66 -2.19 13.10
CA GLY A 47 -3.08 -3.59 12.99
C GLY A 47 -2.46 -4.31 11.79
N LEU A 48 -2.49 -3.67 10.62
CA LEU A 48 -1.89 -4.20 9.40
C LEU A 48 -0.36 -4.36 9.51
N THR A 49 0.31 -3.41 10.18
CA THR A 49 1.76 -3.48 10.42
C THR A 49 2.12 -4.66 11.32
N ILE A 50 1.33 -4.92 12.37
CA ILE A 50 1.52 -6.09 13.24
C ILE A 50 1.40 -7.39 12.45
N VAL A 51 0.36 -7.51 11.60
CA VAL A 51 0.17 -8.66 10.71
C VAL A 51 1.38 -8.84 9.78
N MET A 52 1.86 -7.76 9.18
CA MET A 52 3.06 -7.79 8.32
C MET A 52 4.34 -8.16 9.06
N ILE A 53 4.51 -7.74 10.31
CA ILE A 53 5.68 -8.09 11.12
C ILE A 53 5.60 -9.56 11.57
N GLY A 54 4.42 -10.03 11.97
CA GLY A 54 4.20 -11.37 12.53
C GLY A 54 4.17 -12.49 11.48
N GLY A 55 3.43 -12.30 10.39
CA GLY A 55 3.24 -13.34 9.36
C GLY A 55 3.77 -12.98 7.96
N GLY A 56 4.24 -11.74 7.75
CA GLY A 56 4.77 -11.32 6.44
C GLY A 56 3.71 -11.40 5.33
N ALA A 57 4.13 -11.88 4.15
CA ALA A 57 3.23 -12.16 3.02
C ALA A 57 2.64 -13.59 3.05
N ASP A 58 2.95 -14.37 4.11
CA ASP A 58 2.55 -15.76 4.22
C ASP A 58 1.25 -15.86 5.02
N ALA A 59 0.13 -15.89 4.31
CA ALA A 59 -1.21 -15.97 4.90
C ALA A 59 -1.38 -17.22 5.80
N ILE A 60 -0.65 -18.30 5.53
CA ILE A 60 -0.74 -19.57 6.29
C ILE A 60 -0.21 -19.40 7.72
N LYS A 61 0.76 -18.49 7.92
CA LYS A 61 1.33 -18.17 9.24
C LYS A 61 0.67 -16.94 9.91
N GLY A 62 -0.45 -16.47 9.36
CA GLY A 62 -1.15 -15.27 9.85
C GLY A 62 -0.62 -13.95 9.24
N GLY A 63 -0.02 -14.00 8.05
CA GLY A 63 0.43 -12.82 7.29
C GLY A 63 -0.68 -12.17 6.47
N LEU A 64 -0.31 -11.17 5.67
CA LEU A 64 -1.23 -10.47 4.78
C LEU A 64 -1.77 -11.44 3.72
N ASP A 65 -3.09 -11.61 3.65
CA ASP A 65 -3.72 -12.40 2.58
C ASP A 65 -3.60 -11.67 1.24
N LEU A 66 -2.58 -12.02 0.47
CA LEU A 66 -2.31 -11.51 -0.87
C LEU A 66 -3.02 -12.35 -1.95
N SER A 67 -4.11 -13.05 -1.60
CA SER A 67 -4.89 -13.93 -2.48
C SER A 67 -5.27 -13.27 -3.80
N ILE A 68 -5.52 -11.95 -3.84
CA ILE A 68 -5.81 -11.20 -5.07
C ILE A 68 -4.60 -11.21 -6.03
N ALA A 69 -3.39 -10.94 -5.54
CA ALA A 69 -2.19 -10.95 -6.39
C ALA A 69 -1.77 -12.37 -6.77
N ALA A 70 -1.94 -13.34 -5.86
CA ALA A 70 -1.72 -14.76 -6.14
C ALA A 70 -2.68 -15.27 -7.23
N ASN A 71 -3.96 -14.87 -7.18
CA ASN A 71 -4.95 -15.20 -8.20
C ASN A 71 -4.57 -14.60 -9.56
N LEU A 72 -4.10 -13.34 -9.59
CA LEU A 72 -3.62 -12.73 -10.84
C LEU A 72 -2.45 -13.52 -11.47
N GLY A 73 -1.49 -13.95 -10.64
CA GLY A 73 -0.39 -14.81 -11.07
C GLY A 73 -0.85 -16.18 -11.58
N LEU A 74 -1.82 -16.79 -10.90
CA LEU A 74 -2.42 -18.06 -11.31
C LEU A 74 -3.16 -17.93 -12.66
N CYS A 75 -3.98 -16.90 -12.81
CA CYS A 75 -4.67 -16.56 -14.06
C CYS A 75 -3.67 -16.40 -15.22
N ALA A 76 -2.58 -15.65 -15.00
CA ALA A 76 -1.53 -15.49 -16.00
C ALA A 76 -0.84 -16.82 -16.35
N ALA A 77 -0.59 -17.68 -15.36
CA ALA A 77 -0.01 -19.00 -15.57
C ALA A 77 -0.94 -19.93 -16.38
N VAL A 78 -2.24 -19.92 -16.08
CA VAL A 78 -3.27 -20.70 -16.79
C VAL A 78 -3.37 -20.25 -18.25
N PHE A 79 -3.46 -18.94 -18.49
CA PHE A 79 -3.48 -18.38 -19.84
C PHE A 79 -2.23 -18.77 -20.63
N ALA A 80 -1.05 -18.61 -20.02
CA ALA A 80 0.24 -18.93 -20.62
C ALA A 80 0.47 -20.44 -20.82
N ALA A 81 -0.17 -21.30 -20.02
CA ALA A 81 -0.09 -22.75 -20.16
C ALA A 81 -0.97 -23.24 -21.33
N LEU A 82 -2.20 -22.74 -21.43
CA LEU A 82 -3.15 -23.16 -22.47
C LEU A 82 -2.73 -22.69 -23.86
N THR A 83 -2.22 -21.45 -23.98
CA THR A 83 -1.66 -20.93 -25.23
C THR A 83 -0.38 -21.68 -25.65
N ARG A 84 0.52 -22.02 -24.69
CA ARG A 84 1.68 -22.88 -24.98
C ARG A 84 1.31 -24.32 -25.34
N GLY A 85 0.18 -24.82 -24.85
CA GLY A 85 -0.39 -26.11 -25.21
C GLY A 85 -1.06 -26.14 -26.59
N GLY A 86 -1.06 -25.02 -27.33
CA GLY A 86 -1.68 -24.92 -28.64
C GLY A 86 -3.21 -24.82 -28.61
N HIS A 87 -3.81 -24.53 -27.45
CA HIS A 87 -5.24 -24.28 -27.36
C HIS A 87 -5.59 -22.88 -27.86
N GLY A 88 -6.76 -22.74 -28.48
CA GLY A 88 -7.21 -21.46 -29.04
C GLY A 88 -7.42 -20.40 -27.95
N ASP A 89 -7.13 -19.15 -28.31
CA ASP A 89 -7.17 -17.99 -27.40
C ASP A 89 -8.50 -17.84 -26.65
N ALA A 90 -9.62 -18.22 -27.29
CA ALA A 90 -10.94 -18.20 -26.66
C ALA A 90 -11.06 -19.18 -25.47
N LEU A 91 -10.47 -20.38 -25.59
CA LEU A 91 -10.46 -21.38 -24.52
C LEU A 91 -9.50 -20.97 -23.40
N ALA A 92 -8.34 -20.41 -23.77
CA ALA A 92 -7.39 -19.86 -22.81
C ALA A 92 -8.01 -18.72 -21.99
N LEU A 93 -8.73 -17.82 -22.64
CA LEU A 93 -9.45 -16.72 -21.99
C LEU A 93 -10.56 -17.24 -21.08
N ALA A 94 -11.40 -18.17 -21.56
CA ALA A 94 -12.49 -18.74 -20.77
C ALA A 94 -11.99 -19.45 -19.50
N ALA A 95 -10.94 -20.26 -19.61
CA ALA A 95 -10.34 -20.95 -18.48
C ALA A 95 -9.66 -19.98 -17.48
N THR A 96 -9.06 -18.91 -17.99
CA THR A 96 -8.46 -17.85 -17.15
C THR A 96 -9.55 -17.11 -16.36
N CYS A 97 -10.66 -16.76 -17.00
CA CYS A 97 -11.80 -16.17 -16.31
C CYS A 97 -12.40 -17.14 -15.27
N ALA A 98 -12.56 -18.42 -15.61
CA ALA A 98 -13.10 -19.43 -14.72
C ALA A 98 -12.23 -19.63 -13.46
N THR A 99 -10.91 -19.68 -13.64
CA THR A 99 -9.95 -19.79 -12.52
C THR A 99 -9.97 -18.55 -11.64
N GLY A 100 -10.00 -17.36 -12.24
CA GLY A 100 -10.12 -16.09 -11.51
C GLY A 100 -11.39 -16.01 -10.66
N VAL A 101 -12.54 -16.41 -11.22
CA VAL A 101 -13.83 -16.44 -10.53
C VAL A 101 -13.85 -17.48 -9.42
N ALA A 102 -13.34 -18.70 -9.67
CA ALA A 102 -13.34 -19.76 -8.67
C ALA A 102 -12.52 -19.39 -7.43
N VAL A 103 -11.30 -18.88 -7.63
CA VAL A 103 -10.44 -18.44 -6.52
C VAL A 103 -11.02 -17.19 -5.84
N GLY A 104 -11.57 -16.25 -6.61
CA GLY A 104 -12.23 -15.06 -6.05
C GLY A 104 -13.45 -15.39 -5.19
N ALA A 105 -14.26 -16.38 -5.59
CA ALA A 105 -15.40 -16.86 -4.82
C ALA A 105 -14.97 -17.53 -3.51
N LEU A 106 -13.92 -18.37 -3.57
CA LEU A 106 -13.37 -19.01 -2.38
C LEU A 106 -12.79 -17.99 -1.39
N ALA A 107 -12.04 -17.01 -1.88
CA ALA A 107 -11.52 -15.92 -1.05
C ALA A 107 -12.66 -15.06 -0.45
N SER A 108 -13.69 -14.75 -1.22
CA SER A 108 -14.85 -14.00 -0.74
C SER A 108 -15.58 -14.73 0.39
N CYS A 109 -15.81 -16.05 0.24
CA CYS A 109 -16.39 -16.87 1.31
C CYS A 109 -15.58 -16.82 2.61
N ALA A 110 -14.25 -16.71 2.53
CA ALA A 110 -13.40 -16.55 3.71
C ALA A 110 -13.50 -15.14 4.34
N LEU A 111 -13.70 -14.09 3.53
CA LEU A 111 -13.86 -12.70 3.98
C LEU A 111 -15.22 -12.43 4.64
N LEU A 112 -16.27 -13.15 4.22
CA LEU A 112 -17.63 -13.03 4.78
C LEU A 112 -17.70 -13.33 6.29
N SER A 113 -16.70 -13.98 6.88
CA SER A 113 -16.66 -14.26 8.33
C SER A 113 -16.20 -13.10 9.21
N GLY A 114 -15.75 -11.95 8.67
CA GLY A 114 -15.19 -10.88 9.52
C GLY A 114 -15.20 -9.44 8.99
N SER A 115 -15.80 -9.14 7.83
CA SER A 115 -15.74 -7.79 7.26
C SER A 115 -16.69 -6.80 7.95
N ALA A 116 -16.16 -5.70 8.49
CA ALA A 116 -16.97 -4.57 8.97
C ALA A 116 -17.43 -3.67 7.80
N PRO A 117 -18.67 -3.17 7.80
CA PRO A 117 -19.13 -2.17 6.81
C PRO A 117 -18.21 -0.94 6.79
N GLY A 118 -17.86 -0.45 5.60
CA GLY A 118 -16.97 0.71 5.43
C GLY A 118 -15.46 0.42 5.54
N ALA A 119 -15.05 -0.83 5.78
CA ALA A 119 -13.63 -1.19 5.80
C ALA A 119 -12.92 -0.94 4.45
N GLY A 120 -13.66 -1.04 3.34
CA GLY A 120 -13.15 -0.83 1.98
C GLY A 120 -12.57 0.56 1.74
N ASP A 121 -13.18 1.59 2.34
CA ASP A 121 -12.81 3.00 2.11
C ASP A 121 -11.44 3.34 2.70
N TYR A 122 -10.99 2.57 3.69
CA TYR A 122 -9.70 2.76 4.35
C TYR A 122 -8.59 1.87 3.77
N LEU A 123 -8.90 0.91 2.90
CA LEU A 123 -7.90 -0.07 2.44
C LEU A 123 -6.72 0.59 1.72
N LEU A 124 -7.00 1.46 0.74
CA LEU A 124 -5.97 2.13 -0.04
C LEU A 124 -5.06 3.02 0.83
N PRO A 125 -5.58 3.96 1.66
CA PRO A 125 -4.74 4.78 2.52
C PRO A 125 -4.00 3.97 3.58
N VAL A 126 -4.60 2.91 4.13
CA VAL A 126 -3.96 2.04 5.12
C VAL A 126 -2.79 1.28 4.49
N VAL A 127 -2.99 0.64 3.33
CA VAL A 127 -1.92 -0.09 2.64
C VAL A 127 -0.83 0.87 2.18
N ALA A 128 -1.19 2.03 1.63
CA ALA A 128 -0.24 3.07 1.25
C ALA A 128 0.60 3.52 2.44
N ALA A 129 -0.02 3.79 3.59
CA ALA A 129 0.69 4.21 4.79
C ALA A 129 1.63 3.13 5.34
N VAL A 130 1.20 1.86 5.40
CA VAL A 130 2.08 0.78 5.90
C VAL A 130 3.25 0.53 4.95
N LEU A 131 3.00 0.48 3.64
CA LEU A 131 4.06 0.27 2.66
C LEU A 131 5.02 1.47 2.66
N LEU A 132 4.51 2.69 2.62
CA LEU A 132 5.33 3.90 2.73
C LEU A 132 6.10 3.94 4.06
N GLY A 133 5.54 3.42 5.16
CA GLY A 133 6.24 3.27 6.43
C GLY A 133 7.55 2.49 6.33
N VAL A 134 7.68 1.58 5.36
CA VAL A 134 8.90 0.82 5.10
C VAL A 134 10.07 1.71 4.69
N VAL A 135 9.82 2.81 3.95
CA VAL A 135 10.92 3.72 3.53
C VAL A 135 11.46 4.57 4.68
N PHE A 136 10.67 4.78 5.73
CA PHE A 136 11.12 5.42 6.97
C PHE A 136 11.92 4.47 7.88
N SER A 137 11.93 3.16 7.58
CA SER A 137 12.70 2.15 8.32
C SER A 137 14.12 2.00 7.79
N ARG A 138 15.10 2.00 8.71
CA ARG A 138 16.53 1.84 8.37
C ARG A 138 16.84 0.51 7.66
N ARG A 139 16.04 -0.53 7.91
CA ARG A 139 16.23 -1.88 7.38
C ARG A 139 15.33 -2.20 6.18
N LEU A 140 14.49 -1.26 5.72
CA LEU A 140 13.47 -1.50 4.68
C LEU A 140 12.57 -2.71 5.03
N VAL A 141 12.15 -2.74 6.29
CA VAL A 141 11.16 -3.69 6.81
C VAL A 141 10.01 -2.89 7.43
N PRO A 142 8.78 -3.42 7.41
CA PRO A 142 7.64 -2.78 8.06
C PRO A 142 7.92 -2.60 9.56
N THR A 143 7.68 -1.39 10.06
CA THR A 143 7.92 -1.03 11.46
C THR A 143 6.82 -0.10 11.94
N ILE A 144 6.35 -0.31 13.18
CA ILE A 144 5.36 0.54 13.83
C ILE A 144 5.69 2.05 13.72
N PRO A 145 6.88 2.53 14.14
CA PRO A 145 7.17 3.97 14.07
C PRO A 145 7.19 4.50 12.63
N GLY A 146 7.70 3.72 11.67
CA GLY A 146 7.68 4.11 10.26
C GLY A 146 6.26 4.24 9.72
N THR A 147 5.38 3.28 10.04
CA THR A 147 3.97 3.33 9.67
C THR A 147 3.27 4.55 10.26
N LEU A 148 3.46 4.86 11.55
CA LEU A 148 2.80 6.02 12.18
C LEU A 148 3.18 7.34 11.52
N VAL A 149 4.46 7.51 11.14
CA VAL A 149 4.92 8.69 10.39
C VAL A 149 4.29 8.74 9.01
N ALA A 150 4.21 7.60 8.31
CA ALA A 150 3.59 7.52 7.00
C ALA A 150 2.07 7.77 7.04
N VAL A 151 1.37 7.32 8.08
CA VAL A 151 -0.05 7.61 8.30
C VAL A 151 -0.26 9.12 8.42
N LEU A 152 0.57 9.80 9.22
CA LEU A 152 0.50 11.26 9.35
C LEU A 152 0.77 11.96 8.02
N PHE A 153 1.71 11.45 7.23
CA PHE A 153 1.99 11.98 5.89
C PHE A 153 0.80 11.83 4.94
N VAL A 154 0.16 10.65 4.90
CA VAL A 154 -1.05 10.41 4.10
C VAL A 154 -2.21 11.28 4.59
N GLY A 155 -2.39 11.43 5.91
CA GLY A 155 -3.38 12.33 6.48
C GLY A 155 -3.14 13.81 6.13
N LEU A 156 -1.88 14.26 6.12
CA LEU A 156 -1.51 15.61 5.67
C LEU A 156 -1.81 15.80 4.18
N LEU A 157 -1.56 14.79 3.33
CA LEU A 157 -1.90 14.85 1.91
C LEU A 157 -3.42 14.96 1.72
N ALA A 158 -4.19 14.05 2.31
CA ALA A 158 -5.64 14.03 2.17
C ALA A 158 -6.28 15.35 2.63
N ASN A 159 -5.89 15.83 3.82
CA ASN A 159 -6.38 17.07 4.37
C ASN A 159 -5.90 18.30 3.57
N GLY A 160 -4.65 18.32 3.13
CA GLY A 160 -4.08 19.38 2.31
C GLY A 160 -4.81 19.54 0.98
N PHE A 161 -5.08 18.43 0.28
CA PHE A 161 -5.88 18.44 -0.94
C PHE A 161 -7.31 18.91 -0.68
N GLN A 162 -7.94 18.45 0.41
CA GLN A 162 -9.29 18.87 0.79
C GLN A 162 -9.37 20.38 1.07
N LEU A 163 -8.39 20.97 1.76
CA LEU A 163 -8.32 22.41 2.01
C LEU A 163 -8.14 23.24 0.75
N ASN A 164 -7.46 22.68 -0.26
CA ASN A 164 -7.31 23.32 -1.56
C ASN A 164 -8.50 23.02 -2.49
N SER A 165 -9.59 22.43 -1.97
CA SER A 165 -10.78 22.04 -2.72
C SER A 165 -10.47 21.12 -3.91
N VAL A 166 -9.39 20.34 -3.80
CA VAL A 166 -9.02 19.32 -4.77
C VAL A 166 -9.81 18.04 -4.45
N SER A 167 -10.34 17.40 -5.49
CA SER A 167 -11.13 16.19 -5.35
C SER A 167 -10.33 15.02 -4.76
N SER A 168 -10.96 14.21 -3.90
CA SER A 168 -10.39 13.02 -3.27
C SER A 168 -9.88 11.97 -4.28
N TYR A 169 -10.37 11.98 -5.52
CA TYR A 169 -9.83 11.11 -6.58
C TYR A 169 -8.32 11.29 -6.78
N TRP A 170 -7.82 12.52 -6.64
CA TRP A 170 -6.39 12.80 -6.75
C TRP A 170 -5.59 12.24 -5.57
N VAL A 171 -6.17 12.24 -4.37
CA VAL A 171 -5.56 11.64 -3.18
C VAL A 171 -5.37 10.14 -3.40
N SER A 172 -6.41 9.43 -3.83
CA SER A 172 -6.32 7.99 -4.14
C SER A 172 -5.33 7.70 -5.26
N GLY A 173 -5.25 8.55 -6.28
CA GLY A 173 -4.25 8.43 -7.35
C GLY A 173 -2.82 8.58 -6.83
N VAL A 174 -2.56 9.56 -5.96
CA VAL A 174 -1.26 9.77 -5.32
C VAL A 174 -0.92 8.60 -4.39
N GLU A 175 -1.85 8.10 -3.59
CA GLU A 175 -1.65 6.93 -2.74
C GLU A 175 -1.27 5.68 -3.55
N GLY A 176 -1.95 5.43 -4.67
CA GLY A 176 -1.59 4.35 -5.60
C GLY A 176 -0.19 4.52 -6.19
N ALA A 177 0.16 5.73 -6.62
CA ALA A 177 1.50 6.03 -7.12
C ALA A 177 2.59 5.85 -6.05
N LEU A 178 2.31 6.25 -4.80
CA LEU A 178 3.21 6.07 -3.66
C LEU A 178 3.45 4.58 -3.39
N ILE A 179 2.41 3.75 -3.41
CA ILE A 179 2.55 2.29 -3.28
C ILE A 179 3.52 1.75 -4.35
N LEU A 180 3.27 2.06 -5.62
CA LEU A 180 4.10 1.57 -6.72
C LEU A 180 5.55 2.04 -6.60
N PHE A 181 5.76 3.33 -6.29
CA PHE A 181 7.08 3.91 -6.08
C PHE A 181 7.84 3.19 -4.96
N VAL A 182 7.18 2.99 -3.82
CA VAL A 182 7.78 2.33 -2.66
C VAL A 182 8.14 0.89 -2.98
N VAL A 183 7.22 0.12 -3.56
CA VAL A 183 7.46 -1.28 -3.91
C VAL A 183 8.63 -1.39 -4.90
N ALA A 184 8.65 -0.55 -5.93
CA ALA A 184 9.74 -0.50 -6.90
C ALA A 184 11.07 -0.13 -6.25
N ALA A 185 11.09 0.92 -5.43
CA ALA A 185 12.29 1.37 -4.72
C ALA A 185 12.83 0.28 -3.79
N VAL A 186 11.97 -0.35 -3.00
CA VAL A 186 12.35 -1.45 -2.09
C VAL A 186 12.87 -2.65 -2.88
N ALA A 187 12.22 -3.02 -3.98
CA ALA A 187 12.66 -4.13 -4.84
C ALA A 187 14.05 -3.87 -5.46
N LEU A 188 14.28 -2.66 -5.97
CA LEU A 188 15.57 -2.27 -6.55
C LEU A 188 16.68 -2.20 -5.50
N LEU A 189 16.40 -1.65 -4.33
CA LEU A 189 17.38 -1.54 -3.24
C LEU A 189 17.71 -2.91 -2.63
N ARG A 190 16.75 -3.83 -2.55
CA ARG A 190 17.00 -5.21 -2.12
C ARG A 190 17.88 -5.97 -3.12
N ARG A 191 17.66 -5.81 -4.43
CA ARG A 191 18.50 -6.43 -5.47
C ARG A 191 19.97 -6.00 -5.37
N ARG A 192 20.23 -4.71 -5.18
CA ARG A 192 21.61 -4.18 -5.02
C ARG A 192 22.33 -4.79 -3.83
N ARG A 193 21.66 -4.90 -2.67
CA ARG A 193 22.23 -5.52 -1.47
C ARG A 193 22.56 -7.00 -1.64
N SER A 194 21.76 -7.73 -2.41
CA SER A 194 22.03 -9.13 -2.71
C SER A 194 23.23 -9.33 -3.63
N GLN A 195 23.48 -8.40 -4.57
CA GLN A 195 24.67 -8.42 -5.43
C GLN A 195 25.95 -8.07 -4.65
N GLU A 196 25.92 -7.02 -3.82
CA GLU A 196 27.05 -6.63 -2.97
C GLU A 196 27.50 -7.76 -2.01
N ALA A 197 26.59 -8.63 -1.59
CA ALA A 197 26.90 -9.77 -0.73
C ALA A 197 27.47 -10.99 -1.47
N PHE A 198 27.33 -11.06 -2.80
CA PHE A 198 27.92 -12.12 -3.64
C PHE A 198 29.33 -11.75 -4.12
N ASP A 199 29.60 -10.46 -4.26
CA ASP A 199 30.88 -9.93 -4.72
C ASP A 199 31.93 -9.76 -3.59
N ALA A 200 31.57 -10.06 -2.33
CA ALA A 200 32.40 -9.92 -1.12
C ALA A 200 32.85 -11.28 -0.57
#